data_AF-A0A316UTB1-F1
#
_entry.id   AF-A0A316UTB1-F1
#
_cell.length_a   1.000
_cell.length_b   1.000
_cell.length_c   1.000
_cell.angle_alpha   90.00
_cell.angle_beta   90.00
_cell.angle_gamma   90.00
#
_symmetry.space_group_name_H-M   'P 1'
#
loop_
_entity.id
_entity.type
_entity.pdbx_description
1 polymer ?
#
loop_
_entity_poly.entity_id
_entity_poly.type
_entity_poly.pdbx_seq_one_letter_code
_entity_poly.pdbx_strand_id
1 'polypeptide(L)' 'DQARREGAPVYVHCRAGKSRSVSVVIGWLIHEYKWPLKKAYEFVSERRKDVSPN' A
#
# COMPACT_ATOMS: atom_id res chain seq x y z
N ASP A 1 12.52 -5.99 -2.09
CA ASP A 1 12.81 -6.28 -0.67
C ASP A 1 14.10 -5.73 -0.09
N GLN A 2 14.98 -5.08 -0.86
CA GLN A 2 16.25 -4.56 -0.33
C GLN A 2 16.04 -3.63 0.88
N ALA A 3 15.25 -2.57 0.73
CA ALA A 3 14.96 -1.63 1.84
C ALA A 3 14.40 -2.33 3.08
N ARG A 4 13.56 -3.37 2.91
CA ARG A 4 13.04 -4.16 4.04
C ARG A 4 14.12 -5.00 4.72
N ARG A 5 15.02 -5.63 3.96
CA ARG A 5 16.16 -6.41 4.50
C ARG A 5 17.14 -5.53 5.28
N GLU A 6 17.29 -4.29 4.83
CA GLU A 6 18.14 -3.27 5.46
C GLU A 6 17.42 -2.51 6.59
N GLY A 7 16.13 -2.79 6.84
CA GLY A 7 15.33 -2.07 7.84
C GLY A 7 15.09 -0.59 7.51
N ALA A 8 15.30 -0.19 6.26
CA ALA A 8 15.18 1.18 5.80
C ALA A 8 13.71 1.59 5.57
N PRO A 9 13.30 2.80 5.98
CA PRO A 9 11.97 3.30 5.72
C PRO A 9 11.76 3.55 4.22
N VAL A 10 10.54 3.31 3.73
CA VAL A 10 10.16 3.54 2.33
C VAL A 10 8.98 4.51 2.27
N TYR A 11 9.11 5.55 1.44
CA TYR A 11 8.04 6.49 1.15
C TYR A 11 7.46 6.25 -0.26
N VAL A 12 6.21 5.80 -0.34
CA VAL A 12 5.51 5.56 -1.61
C VAL A 12 4.51 6.69 -1.84
N HIS A 13 4.63 7.40 -2.96
CA HIS A 13 3.73 8.50 -3.29
C HIS A 13 3.30 8.52 -4.76
N CYS A 14 2.21 9.23 -5.03
CA CYS A 14 1.84 9.71 -6.35
C CYS A 14 1.44 11.18 -6.21
N ARG A 15 0.99 11.84 -7.28
CA ARG A 15 0.64 13.27 -7.23
C ARG A 15 -0.39 13.63 -6.15
N ALA A 16 -1.46 12.84 -6.01
CA ALA A 16 -2.53 13.08 -5.04
C ALA A 16 -2.49 12.13 -3.83
N GLY A 17 -1.70 11.05 -3.94
CA GLY A 17 -1.67 9.96 -2.98
C GLY A 17 -2.99 9.19 -2.79
N LYS A 18 -3.94 9.29 -3.73
CA LYS A 18 -5.28 8.67 -3.61
C LYS A 18 -5.46 7.34 -4.35
N SER A 19 -4.84 7.22 -5.53
CA SER A 19 -5.01 6.07 -6.44
C SER A 19 -3.69 5.33 -6.66
N ARG A 20 -2.88 5.69 -7.65
CA ARG A 20 -1.66 4.95 -8.06
C ARG A 20 -0.77 4.45 -6.91
N SER A 21 -0.39 5.32 -5.96
CA SER A 21 0.46 4.91 -4.84
C SER A 21 -0.24 3.95 -3.88
N VAL A 22 -1.56 4.12 -3.70
CA VAL A 22 -2.39 3.23 -2.89
C VAL A 22 -2.48 1.86 -3.55
N SER A 23 -2.73 1.81 -4.87
CA SER A 23 -2.78 0.56 -5.63
C SER A 23 -1.47 -0.23 -5.54
N VAL A 24 -0.32 0.45 -5.60
CA VAL A 24 1.00 -0.18 -5.40
C VAL A 24 1.14 -0.76 -3.99
N VAL A 25 0.75 -0.04 -2.95
CA VAL A 25 0.80 -0.52 -1.57
C VAL A 25 -0.12 -1.72 -1.35
N ILE A 26 -1.35 -1.68 -1.88
CA ILE A 26 -2.30 -2.79 -1.81
C ILE A 26 -1.73 -4.02 -2.52
N GLY A 27 -1.21 -3.85 -3.75
CA GLY A 27 -0.61 -4.94 -4.51
C GLY A 27 0.58 -5.57 -3.79
N TRP A 28 1.43 -4.76 -3.16
CA TRP A 28 2.53 -5.25 -2.34
C TRP A 28 2.04 -6.05 -1.13
N LEU A 29 1.01 -5.57 -0.41
CA LEU A 29 0.43 -6.29 0.73
C LEU A 29 -0.16 -7.64 0.34
N ILE A 30 -0.85 -7.70 -0.81
CA ILE A 30 -1.39 -8.96 -1.37
C ILE A 30 -0.24 -9.90 -1.73
N HIS A 31 0.78 -9.41 -2.44
CA HIS A 31 1.90 -10.23 -2.88
C HIS A 31 2.70 -10.79 -1.70
N GLU A 32 3.04 -9.93 -0.74
CA GLU A 32 3.97 -10.25 0.34
C GLU A 32 3.32 -11.01 1.48
N TYR A 33 2.14 -10.58 1.92
CA TYR A 33 1.44 -11.20 3.06
C TYR A 33 0.36 -12.18 2.65
N LYS A 34 0.16 -12.40 1.34
CA LYS A 34 -0.93 -13.25 0.79
C LYS A 34 -2.30 -12.83 1.31
N TRP A 35 -2.49 -11.54 1.57
CA TRP A 35 -3.76 -11.03 2.05
C TRP A 35 -4.81 -11.03 0.92
N PRO A 36 -6.07 -11.36 1.22
CA PRO A 36 -7.17 -11.07 0.33
C PRO A 36 -7.26 -9.57 0.05
N LEU A 37 -7.72 -9.19 -1.16
CA LEU A 37 -7.87 -7.80 -1.58
C LEU A 37 -8.62 -6.96 -0.54
N LYS A 38 -9.73 -7.49 -0.01
CA LYS A 38 -10.55 -6.83 1.02
C LYS A 38 -9.73 -6.39 2.23
N LYS A 39 -8.94 -7.32 2.80
CA LYS A 39 -8.10 -7.05 3.98
C LYS A 39 -7.02 -6.01 3.68
N ALA A 40 -6.35 -6.11 2.53
CA ALA A 40 -5.32 -5.14 2.14
C ALA A 40 -5.91 -3.74 1.91
N TYR A 41 -7.08 -3.66 1.29
CA TYR A 41 -7.80 -2.42 1.08
C TYR A 41 -8.23 -1.76 2.40
N GLU A 42 -8.86 -2.54 3.30
CA GLU A 42 -9.30 -2.06 4.62
C GLU A 42 -8.11 -1.55 5.44
N PHE A 43 -7.01 -2.31 5.49
CA PHE A 43 -5.80 -1.93 6.21
C PHE A 43 -5.24 -0.56 5.77
N VAL A 44 -5.24 -0.28 4.46
CA VAL A 44 -4.76 0.99 3.92
C VAL A 44 -5.77 2.11 4.16
N SER A 45 -7.06 1.83 4.01
CA SER A 45 -8.15 2.81 4.19
C SER A 45 -8.26 3.30 5.65
N GLU A 46 -8.02 2.41 6.62
CA GLU A 46 -7.96 2.77 8.04
C GLU A 46 -6.83 3.77 8.35
N ARG A 47 -5.71 3.66 7.65
CA ARG A 47 -4.52 4.53 7.81
C ARG A 47 -4.59 5.80 6.99
N ARG A 48 -5.41 5.81 5.93
CA ARG A 48 -5.56 6.94 5.02
C ARG A 48 -7.01 7.03 4.54
N LYS A 49 -7.74 8.00 5.10
CA LYS A 49 -9.20 8.14 4.90
C LYS A 49 -9.63 8.45 3.46
N ASP A 50 -8.79 9.14 2.69
CA ASP A 50 -9.13 9.63 1.33
C ASP A 50 -8.56 8.77 0.19
N VAL A 51 -8.44 7.46 0.42
CA VAL A 51 -8.03 6.55 -0.64
C VAL A 51 -9.19 6.22 -1.57
N SER A 52 -8.90 6.23 -2.86
CA SER A 52 -9.83 5.80 -3.91
C SER A 52 -8.97 5.23 -5.03
N PRO A 53 -8.43 4.02 -4.85
CA PRO A 53 -7.72 3.32 -5.89
C PRO A 53 -8.72 2.88 -6.97
N ASN A 54 -8.63 3.55 -8.12
CA ASN A 54 -9.20 3.09 -9.39
C ASN A 54 -8.37 1.94 -9.97
#